data_AF-A0A2N6FYK7-F1
#
_entry.id   AF-A0A2N6FYK7-F1
#
_cell.length_a   1.000
_cell.length_b   1.000
_cell.length_c   1.000
_cell.angle_alpha   90.00
_cell.angle_beta   90.00
_cell.angle_gamma   90.00
#
_symmetry.space_group_name_H-M   'P 1'
#
loop_
_entity.id
_entity.type
_entity.pdbx_description
1 polymer ?
#
loop_
_entity_poly.entity_id
_entity_poly.type
_entity_poly.pdbx_seq_one_letter_code
_entity_poly.pdbx_strand_id
1 'polypeptide(L)'
;MSDFVGTSVQNVTLKKQSDVVIKKVLATEAAVTIPDGTEGLKAGQVLITTDGGATFDVAAVDAEPNGILCDNLETSGPAEVLLLGVVREKYLEGLNASHKPHLFNNKIILR
;
A
#
# COMPACT_ATOMS: atom_id res chain seq x y z
N MET A 1 -27.08 -18.70 28.20
CA MET A 1 -25.76 -19.26 27.90
C MET A 1 -25.73 -19.48 26.40
N SER A 2 -25.07 -18.58 25.67
CA SER A 2 -24.89 -18.68 24.21
C SER A 2 -23.38 -18.74 23.98
N ASP A 3 -22.94 -19.89 23.50
CA ASP A 3 -21.54 -20.27 23.36
C ASP A 3 -20.80 -19.32 22.42
N PHE A 4 -19.83 -18.57 22.97
CA PHE A 4 -18.81 -17.89 22.18
C PHE A 4 -17.85 -18.96 21.66
N VAL A 5 -18.10 -19.47 20.46
CA VAL A 5 -17.13 -20.31 19.75
C VAL A 5 -15.98 -19.39 19.36
N GLY A 6 -14.85 -19.54 20.05
CA GLY A 6 -13.60 -18.89 19.69
C GLY A 6 -13.14 -19.40 18.33
N THR A 7 -13.53 -18.70 17.27
CA THR A 7 -12.97 -18.91 15.94
C THR A 7 -11.47 -18.64 16.04
N SER A 8 -10.66 -19.68 15.87
CA SER A 8 -9.21 -19.52 15.76
C SER A 8 -8.93 -18.65 14.54
N VAL A 9 -8.48 -17.42 14.77
CA VAL A 9 -8.03 -16.52 13.70
C VAL A 9 -6.77 -17.15 13.11
N GLN A 10 -6.92 -17.87 12.00
CA GLN A 10 -5.82 -18.49 11.30
C GLN A 10 -4.97 -17.38 10.66
N ASN A 11 -3.69 -17.33 11.02
CA ASN A 11 -2.63 -16.60 10.31
C ASN A 11 -2.93 -15.14 9.96
N VAL A 12 -3.14 -14.27 10.96
CA VAL A 12 -3.01 -12.82 10.75
C VAL A 12 -1.52 -12.51 10.54
N THR A 13 -1.02 -12.72 9.33
CA THR A 13 0.33 -12.28 8.95
C THR A 13 0.24 -10.77 8.76
N LEU A 14 0.35 -10.04 9.88
CA LEU A 14 0.47 -8.58 9.89
C LEU A 14 1.77 -8.21 9.20
N LYS A 15 1.68 -7.93 7.90
CA LYS A 15 2.78 -7.36 7.13
C LYS A 15 3.06 -5.97 7.68
N LYS A 16 4.26 -5.77 8.20
CA LYS A 16 4.65 -4.49 8.81
C LYS A 16 5.30 -3.59 7.77
N GLN A 17 5.21 -2.28 7.97
CA GLN A 17 5.91 -1.29 7.15
C GLN A 17 7.39 -1.64 6.96
N SER A 18 8.08 -2.12 8.01
CA SER A 18 9.51 -2.49 7.97
C SER A 18 9.83 -3.68 7.07
N ASP A 19 8.84 -4.53 6.77
CA ASP A 19 9.03 -5.65 5.84
C ASP A 19 9.03 -5.16 4.39
N VAL A 20 8.26 -4.10 4.11
CA VAL A 20 8.09 -3.51 2.78
C VAL A 20 9.14 -2.43 2.51
N VAL A 21 9.31 -1.49 3.45
CA VAL A 21 10.13 -0.30 3.28
C VAL A 21 11.51 -0.55 3.87
N ILE A 22 12.52 -0.62 3.02
CA ILE A 22 13.93 -0.72 3.43
C ILE A 22 14.43 0.64 3.90
N LYS A 23 14.09 1.70 3.16
CA LYS A 23 14.51 3.06 3.47
C LYS A 23 13.39 4.04 3.17
N LYS A 24 12.85 4.65 4.22
CA LYS A 24 11.90 5.77 4.13
C LYS A 24 12.68 7.07 3.96
N VAL A 25 12.47 7.78 2.84
CA VAL A 25 13.07 9.11 2.60
C VAL A 25 12.02 10.19 2.75
N LEU A 26 10.88 10.04 2.10
CA LEU A 26 9.73 10.92 2.24
C LEU A 26 8.44 10.10 2.21
N ALA A 27 7.58 10.36 3.19
CA ALA A 27 6.23 9.87 3.24
C ALA A 27 5.29 11.01 3.64
N THR A 28 4.03 10.89 3.25
CA THR A 28 2.98 11.83 3.62
C THR A 28 1.80 11.07 4.20
N GLU A 29 1.05 11.73 5.06
CA GLU A 29 -0.30 11.27 5.42
C GLU A 29 -1.26 11.75 4.32
N ALA A 30 -1.99 10.83 3.72
CA ALA A 30 -2.95 11.13 2.66
C ALA A 30 -4.16 10.20 2.78
N ALA A 31 -5.30 10.63 2.23
CA ALA A 31 -6.50 9.79 2.24
C ALA A 31 -6.37 8.68 1.20
N VAL A 32 -6.48 7.43 1.64
CA VAL A 32 -6.43 6.26 0.76
C VAL A 32 -7.83 5.67 0.64
N THR A 33 -8.26 5.48 -0.60
CA THR A 33 -9.57 4.94 -0.95
C THR A 33 -9.46 3.45 -1.28
N ILE A 34 -10.28 2.65 -0.60
CA ILE A 34 -10.38 1.21 -0.82
C ILE A 34 -11.53 0.97 -1.82
N PRO A 35 -11.30 0.25 -2.93
CA PRO A 35 -12.36 -0.08 -3.87
C PRO A 35 -13.37 -1.06 -3.25
N ASP A 36 -14.65 -0.85 -3.57
CA ASP A 36 -15.77 -1.64 -3.05
C ASP A 36 -15.58 -3.14 -3.31
N GLY A 37 -15.77 -3.95 -2.26
CA GLY A 37 -15.62 -5.41 -2.31
C GLY A 37 -14.23 -5.94 -1.93
N THR A 38 -13.31 -5.08 -1.52
CA THR A 38 -12.00 -5.48 -0.98
C THR A 38 -12.03 -5.45 0.55
N GLU A 39 -11.56 -6.51 1.21
CA GLU A 39 -11.54 -6.61 2.69
C GLU A 39 -10.57 -5.63 3.37
N GLY A 40 -9.72 -4.95 2.59
CA GLY A 40 -8.72 -4.01 3.07
C GLY A 40 -7.51 -3.97 2.16
N LEU A 41 -6.66 -2.96 2.33
CA LEU A 41 -5.38 -2.84 1.66
C LEU A 41 -4.25 -3.19 2.63
N LYS A 42 -3.23 -3.87 2.12
CA LYS A 42 -2.06 -4.24 2.91
C LYS A 42 -0.90 -3.28 2.65
N ALA A 43 -0.02 -3.14 3.63
CA ALA A 43 1.25 -2.44 3.47
C ALA A 43 1.98 -2.98 2.23
N GLY A 44 2.51 -2.09 1.40
CA GLY A 44 3.10 -2.42 0.10
C GLY A 44 2.14 -2.39 -1.08
N GLN A 45 0.87 -2.04 -0.88
CA GLN A 45 -0.02 -1.76 -1.99
C GLN A 45 0.52 -0.61 -2.85
N VAL A 46 0.58 -0.82 -4.16
CA VAL A 46 0.94 0.22 -5.12
C VAL A 46 -0.25 1.16 -5.32
N LEU A 47 -0.01 2.46 -5.16
CA LEU A 47 -1.02 3.51 -5.17
C LEU A 47 -0.73 4.56 -6.25
N ILE A 48 -1.80 5.26 -6.65
CA ILE A 48 -1.76 6.42 -7.54
C ILE A 48 -2.58 7.57 -6.95
N THR A 49 -2.01 8.76 -6.93
CA THR A 49 -2.77 9.99 -6.72
C THR A 49 -3.18 10.64 -8.04
N THR A 50 -4.39 11.19 -8.08
CA THR A 50 -4.93 11.97 -9.21
C THR A 50 -5.06 13.47 -8.89
N ASP A 51 -4.79 13.86 -7.65
CA ASP A 51 -5.04 15.21 -7.11
C ASP A 51 -3.79 15.87 -6.49
N GLY A 52 -2.60 15.42 -6.89
CA GLY A 52 -1.34 15.98 -6.41
C GLY A 52 -0.92 15.52 -5.02
N GLY A 53 -1.50 14.43 -4.51
CA GLY A 53 -1.06 13.74 -3.30
C GLY A 53 -1.98 13.91 -2.10
N ALA A 54 -3.19 14.42 -2.28
CA ALA A 54 -4.17 14.53 -1.18
C ALA A 54 -4.98 13.23 -1.02
N THR A 55 -5.31 12.58 -2.14
CA THR A 55 -5.97 11.28 -2.18
C THR A 55 -5.20 10.27 -3.04
N PHE A 56 -5.28 9.01 -2.64
CA PHE A 56 -4.62 7.88 -3.31
C PHE A 56 -5.57 6.71 -3.50
N ASP A 57 -5.63 6.21 -4.73
CA ASP A 57 -6.35 5.00 -5.11
C ASP A 57 -5.37 3.84 -5.36
N VAL A 58 -5.91 2.62 -5.40
CA VAL A 58 -5.17 1.45 -5.90
C VAL A 58 -4.77 1.65 -7.35
N ALA A 59 -3.48 1.49 -7.66
CA ALA A 59 -2.99 1.64 -9.03
C ALA A 59 -3.53 0.53 -9.95
N ALA A 60 -4.21 0.92 -11.02
CA ALA A 60 -4.58 0.02 -12.10
C ALA A 60 -3.35 -0.42 -12.92
N VAL A 61 -3.48 -1.48 -13.72
CA VAL A 61 -2.37 -2.06 -14.51
C VAL A 61 -1.71 -1.04 -15.45
N ASP A 62 -2.51 -0.16 -16.07
CA ASP A 62 -2.04 0.85 -17.03
C ASP A 62 -1.81 2.23 -16.38
N ALA A 63 -1.82 2.30 -15.05
CA ALA A 63 -1.64 3.55 -14.31
C ALA A 63 -0.15 3.91 -14.13
N GLU A 64 0.10 5.18 -13.80
CA GLU A 64 1.43 5.69 -13.46
C GLU A 64 1.56 5.86 -11.93
N PRO A 65 1.89 4.79 -11.19
CA PRO A 65 1.90 4.86 -9.74
C PRO A 65 3.01 5.76 -9.19
N ASN A 66 2.67 6.42 -8.10
CA ASN A 66 3.49 7.44 -7.44
C ASN A 66 3.49 7.33 -5.92
N GLY A 67 2.89 6.29 -5.35
CA GLY A 67 2.89 6.03 -3.92
C GLY A 67 2.91 4.55 -3.59
N ILE A 68 3.43 4.22 -2.41
CA ILE A 68 3.32 2.88 -1.80
C ILE A 68 2.68 3.03 -0.43
N LEU A 69 1.67 2.23 -0.14
CA LEU A 69 1.02 2.21 1.17
C LEU A 69 1.97 1.68 2.25
N CYS A 70 2.14 2.41 3.34
CA CYS A 70 3.02 2.01 4.45
C CYS A 70 2.33 1.11 5.47
N ASP A 71 1.03 1.29 5.68
CA ASP A 71 0.25 0.66 6.75
C ASP A 71 -0.92 -0.15 6.21
N ASN A 72 -1.37 -1.15 6.97
CA ASN A 72 -2.57 -1.89 6.60
C ASN A 72 -3.80 -1.02 6.85
N LEU A 73 -4.75 -1.04 5.93
CA LEU A 73 -5.95 -0.22 5.97
C LEU A 73 -7.19 -1.08 5.77
N GLU A 74 -8.05 -1.13 6.79
CA GLU A 74 -9.31 -1.90 6.77
C GLU A 74 -10.49 -1.04 6.30
N THR A 75 -10.36 0.29 6.33
CA THR A 75 -11.41 1.24 5.94
C THR A 75 -10.77 2.45 5.29
N SER A 76 -11.36 2.98 4.22
CA SER A 76 -10.90 4.20 3.56
C SER A 76 -10.69 5.33 4.57
N GLY A 77 -9.54 6.00 4.50
CA GLY A 77 -9.14 6.96 5.51
C GLY A 77 -7.71 7.44 5.36
N PRO A 78 -7.23 8.27 6.31
CA PRO A 78 -5.86 8.74 6.31
C PRO A 78 -4.90 7.58 6.57
N ALA A 79 -3.87 7.44 5.73
CA ALA A 79 -2.80 6.47 5.89
C ALA A 79 -1.46 7.07 5.46
N GLU A 80 -0.36 6.50 5.97
CA GLU A 80 0.97 6.90 5.53
C GLU A 80 1.26 6.30 4.14
N VAL A 81 1.60 7.17 3.19
CA VAL A 81 1.98 6.81 1.82
C VAL A 81 3.42 7.23 1.58
N LEU A 82 4.25 6.27 1.15
CA LEU A 82 5.64 6.50 0.77
C LEU A 82 5.69 7.15 -0.63
N LEU A 83 6.32 8.32 -0.72
CA LEU A 83 6.54 9.04 -1.97
C LEU A 83 7.97 8.89 -2.50
N LEU A 84 8.95 8.75 -1.61
CA LEU A 84 10.37 8.59 -1.96
C LEU A 84 11.01 7.56 -1.04
N GLY A 85 11.73 6.58 -1.59
CA GLY A 85 12.38 5.59 -0.75
C GLY A 85 12.88 4.35 -1.47
N VAL A 86 13.20 3.33 -0.68
CA VAL A 86 13.58 2.01 -1.16
C VAL A 86 12.61 0.99 -0.57
N VAL A 87 12.00 0.18 -1.42
CA VAL A 87 11.01 -0.85 -1.04
C VAL A 87 11.41 -2.22 -1.59
N ARG A 88 10.96 -3.27 -0.91
CA ARG A 88 11.18 -4.66 -1.32
C ARG A 88 10.13 -5.09 -2.32
N GLU A 89 10.54 -5.43 -3.53
CA GLU A 89 9.64 -5.80 -4.63
C GLU A 89 8.75 -7.00 -4.25
N LYS A 90 9.31 -7.98 -3.55
CA LYS A 90 8.60 -9.20 -3.10
C LYS A 90 7.36 -8.90 -2.25
N TYR A 91 7.34 -7.77 -1.56
CA TYR A 91 6.25 -7.38 -0.67
C TYR A 91 5.34 -6.32 -1.30
N LEU A 92 5.45 -6.04 -2.60
CA LEU A 92 4.51 -5.13 -3.25
C LEU A 92 3.27 -5.88 -3.74
N GLU A 93 2.11 -5.26 -3.57
CA GLU A 93 0.82 -5.75 -4.01
C GLU A 93 0.29 -4.86 -5.13
N GLY A 94 -0.29 -5.47 -6.18
CA GLY A 94 -0.74 -4.75 -7.37
C GLY A 94 0.38 -4.29 -8.31
N LEU A 95 1.64 -4.68 -8.08
CA LEU A 95 2.77 -4.31 -8.93
C LEU A 95 2.68 -5.02 -10.31
N ASN A 96 2.72 -4.22 -11.37
CA ASN A 96 2.90 -4.67 -12.74
C ASN A 96 4.30 -4.29 -13.29
N ALA A 97 4.74 -4.94 -14.37
CA ALA A 97 5.96 -4.57 -15.08
C ALA A 97 5.90 -3.12 -15.63
N SER A 98 4.73 -2.65 -16.05
CA SER A 98 4.49 -1.28 -16.50
C SER A 98 4.76 -0.24 -15.41
N HIS A 99 4.53 -0.59 -14.13
CA HIS A 99 4.65 0.33 -13.00
C HIS A 99 6.09 0.65 -12.60
N LYS A 100 7.02 -0.29 -12.82
CA LYS A 100 8.43 -0.17 -12.42
C LYS A 100 9.10 1.13 -12.89
N PRO A 101 9.02 1.55 -14.16
CA PRO A 101 9.61 2.81 -14.61
C PRO A 101 9.00 4.04 -13.92
N HIS A 102 7.69 4.05 -13.66
CA HIS A 102 7.03 5.18 -12.99
C HIS A 102 7.44 5.29 -11.53
N LEU A 103 7.49 4.17 -10.80
CA LEU A 103 8.00 4.13 -9.42
C LEU A 103 9.45 4.61 -9.35
N PHE A 104 10.30 4.19 -10.30
CA PHE A 104 11.68 4.64 -10.37
C PHE A 104 11.80 6.15 -10.67
N ASN A 105 10.97 6.69 -11.56
CA ASN A 105 10.92 8.13 -11.84
C ASN A 105 10.53 8.93 -10.60
N ASN A 106 9.60 8.40 -9.81
CA ASN A 106 9.21 8.91 -8.50
C ASN A 106 10.21 8.57 -7.39
N LYS A 107 11.44 8.13 -7.72
CA LYS A 107 12.52 7.78 -6.77
C LYS A 107 12.12 6.74 -5.71
N ILE A 108 11.15 5.89 -6.04
CA ILE A 108 10.80 4.69 -5.28
C ILE A 108 11.59 3.55 -5.93
N ILE A 109 12.67 3.16 -5.27
CA ILE A 109 13.60 2.14 -5.78
C ILE A 109 13.16 0.77 -5.30
N LEU A 110 12.93 -0.13 -6.24
CA LEU A 110 12.60 -1.53 -5.96
C LEU A 110 13.88 -2.35 -5.73
N ARG A 111 13.90 -3.18 -4.69
CA ARG A 111 15.00 -4.10 -4.36
C ARG A 111 14.53 -5.51 -4.03
#